data_AF-A0A8S4ACA4-F1
#
_entry.id   AF-A0A8S4ACA4-F1
#
_cell.length_a   1.000
_cell.length_b   1.000
_cell.length_c   1.000
_cell.angle_alpha   90.00
_cell.angle_beta   90.00
_cell.angle_gamma   90.00
#
_symmetry.space_group_name_H-M   'P 1'
#
loop_
_entity.id
_entity.type
_entity.pdbx_description
1 polymer ?
#
loop_
_entity_poly.entity_id
_entity_poly.type
_entity_poly.pdbx_seq_one_letter_code
_entity_poly.pdbx_strand_id
1 'polypeptide(L)'
;ENCTGIFFVEIQVTKMQLDKDDNNFPGMWVPRTWINPRNFNFDNTGNAMLALFEVLSLEGWLEVRDVIIDRVGPSEAIYIHFFVFIGYMIGLTLFVGVVIANYSENKGTALLTVDQRRWLDLKGRIKLAQPLHIPPRPERNVFQALIYDITQHFYFKRFIVFLVIANCLMLSVP
;
A
#
# COMPACT_ATOMS: atom_id res chain seq x y z
N GLU A 1 -36.00 5.55 25.46
CA GLU A 1 -36.88 4.70 26.31
C GLU A 1 -37.23 3.35 25.66
N ASN A 2 -37.42 3.27 24.34
CA ASN A 2 -37.80 2.02 23.65
C ASN A 2 -36.66 1.00 23.37
N CYS A 3 -35.47 1.15 23.96
CA CYS A 3 -34.35 0.21 23.76
C CYS A 3 -34.37 -0.87 24.86
N THR A 4 -35.41 -1.70 24.87
CA THR A 4 -35.62 -2.77 25.86
C THR A 4 -36.11 -4.06 25.17
N GLY A 5 -35.94 -5.21 25.83
CA GLY A 5 -36.32 -6.52 25.28
C GLY A 5 -35.25 -7.18 24.40
N ILE A 6 -35.65 -8.15 23.58
CA ILE A 6 -34.77 -8.93 22.69
C ILE A 6 -35.08 -8.65 21.22
N PHE A 7 -34.10 -8.88 20.36
CA PHE A 7 -34.28 -8.82 18.90
C PHE A 7 -33.40 -9.84 18.20
N PHE A 8 -33.81 -10.25 17.00
CA PHE A 8 -33.06 -11.17 16.18
C PHE A 8 -32.01 -10.39 15.37
N VAL A 9 -30.73 -10.76 15.51
CA VAL A 9 -29.61 -10.18 14.75
C VAL A 9 -29.08 -11.23 13.79
N GLU A 10 -28.93 -10.83 12.53
CA GLU A 10 -28.24 -11.60 11.50
C GLU A 10 -26.72 -11.57 11.75
N ILE A 11 -26.08 -12.74 11.66
CA ILE A 11 -24.64 -12.89 11.86
C ILE A 11 -23.96 -12.81 10.50
N GLN A 12 -22.98 -11.92 10.38
CA GLN A 12 -22.14 -11.85 9.19
C GLN A 12 -21.21 -13.06 9.13
N VAL A 13 -21.54 -14.02 8.27
CA VAL A 13 -20.72 -15.23 8.03
C VAL A 13 -19.45 -14.89 7.25
N THR A 14 -19.54 -13.95 6.31
CA THR A 14 -18.43 -13.50 5.47
C THR A 14 -18.42 -11.99 5.33
N LYS A 15 -17.22 -11.39 5.26
CA LYS A 15 -17.05 -9.95 4.99
C LYS A 15 -17.30 -9.56 3.52
N MET A 16 -17.35 -10.54 2.61
CA MET A 16 -17.70 -10.29 1.21
C MET A 16 -19.20 -10.09 1.07
N GLN A 17 -19.59 -9.15 0.21
CA GLN A 17 -20.99 -8.97 -0.18
C GLN A 17 -21.38 -10.10 -1.12
N LEU A 18 -22.05 -11.11 -0.57
CA LEU A 18 -22.67 -12.17 -1.33
C LEU A 18 -24.05 -11.71 -1.80
N ASP A 19 -24.46 -12.18 -2.98
CA ASP A 19 -25.84 -11.98 -3.44
C ASP A 19 -26.77 -12.66 -2.43
N LYS A 20 -27.78 -11.93 -1.97
CA LYS A 20 -28.63 -12.36 -0.87
C LYS A 20 -29.60 -13.41 -1.37
N ASP A 21 -29.20 -14.68 -1.28
CA ASP A 21 -30.13 -15.78 -1.51
C ASP A 21 -31.15 -15.81 -0.36
N ASP A 22 -32.43 -15.75 -0.69
CA ASP A 22 -33.49 -15.13 0.12
C ASP A 22 -33.97 -15.98 1.32
N ASN A 23 -33.21 -16.96 1.81
CA ASN A 23 -33.70 -17.85 2.87
C ASN A 23 -32.64 -18.25 3.91
N ASN A 24 -32.75 -17.59 5.07
CA ASN A 24 -32.10 -17.85 6.36
C ASN A 24 -30.58 -17.62 6.43
N PHE A 25 -30.18 -16.35 6.50
CA PHE A 25 -28.91 -16.01 7.15
C PHE A 25 -28.93 -16.51 8.61
N PRO A 26 -27.85 -17.14 9.11
CA PRO A 26 -27.78 -17.55 10.49
C PRO A 26 -27.85 -16.31 11.39
N GLY A 27 -28.74 -16.34 12.37
CA GLY A 27 -28.94 -15.25 13.31
C GLY A 27 -29.24 -15.78 14.70
N MET A 28 -29.14 -14.89 15.70
CA MET A 28 -29.41 -15.23 17.09
C MET A 28 -30.21 -14.12 17.77
N TRP A 29 -30.98 -14.50 18.79
CA TRP A 29 -31.68 -13.54 19.65
C TRP A 29 -30.70 -12.91 20.63
N VAL A 30 -30.62 -11.58 20.63
CA VAL A 30 -29.77 -10.80 21.52
C VAL A 30 -30.58 -9.73 22.25
N PRO A 31 -30.18 -9.31 23.47
CA PRO A 31 -30.81 -8.20 24.17
C PRO A 31 -30.55 -6.88 23.44
N ARG A 32 -31.55 -6.00 23.41
CA ARG A 32 -31.37 -4.62 22.94
C ARG A 32 -30.55 -3.85 23.99
N THR A 33 -29.46 -3.23 23.57
CA THR A 33 -28.59 -2.43 24.44
C THR A 33 -28.29 -1.09 23.77
N TRP A 34 -28.24 -0.02 24.57
CA TRP A 34 -27.79 1.29 24.11
C TRP A 34 -26.31 1.44 24.46
N ILE A 35 -25.43 1.23 23.46
CA ILE A 35 -23.99 1.23 23.65
C ILE A 35 -23.27 2.01 22.55
N ASN A 36 -22.13 2.60 22.92
CA ASN A 36 -21.20 3.21 21.98
C ASN A 36 -20.53 2.13 21.11
N PRO A 37 -20.00 2.52 19.92
CA PRO A 37 -19.16 1.62 19.13
C PRO A 37 -18.02 1.11 19.98
N ARG A 38 -17.68 -0.17 19.85
CA ARG A 38 -16.68 -0.81 20.72
C ARG A 38 -15.29 -0.21 20.55
N ASN A 39 -14.96 0.23 19.34
CA ASN A 39 -13.60 0.64 18.97
C ASN A 39 -13.32 2.11 19.31
N PHE A 40 -14.33 2.98 19.33
CA PHE A 40 -14.11 4.41 19.55
C PHE A 40 -15.33 5.10 20.20
N ASN A 41 -15.05 6.16 20.95
CA ASN A 41 -16.04 7.12 21.46
C ASN A 41 -15.33 8.46 21.78
N PHE A 42 -16.12 9.53 21.91
CA PHE A 42 -15.64 10.88 22.22
C PHE A 42 -16.11 11.35 23.60
N ASP A 43 -16.42 10.43 24.52
CA ASP A 43 -16.99 10.74 25.84
C ASP A 43 -15.97 11.42 26.78
N ASN A 44 -14.69 11.07 26.62
CA ASN A 44 -13.57 11.60 27.39
C ASN A 44 -12.44 12.03 26.47
N THR A 45 -11.64 13.02 26.89
CA THR A 45 -10.50 13.51 26.10
C THR A 45 -9.49 12.41 25.74
N GLY A 46 -9.24 11.46 26.64
CA GLY A 46 -8.31 10.35 26.37
C GLY A 46 -8.84 9.40 25.28
N ASN A 47 -10.12 9.03 25.34
CA ASN A 47 -10.75 8.18 24.33
C ASN A 47 -10.84 8.90 22.98
N ALA A 48 -11.15 10.20 22.98
CA ALA A 48 -11.12 11.02 21.79
C ALA A 48 -9.72 11.08 21.16
N MET A 49 -8.67 11.26 21.97
CA MET A 49 -7.29 11.26 21.47
C MET A 49 -6.89 9.91 20.88
N LEU A 50 -7.28 8.80 21.51
CA LEU A 50 -7.04 7.45 21.00
C LEU A 50 -7.78 7.20 19.68
N ALA A 51 -9.07 7.57 19.61
CA ALA A 51 -9.87 7.46 18.40
C ALA A 51 -9.26 8.28 17.25
N LEU A 52 -8.80 9.50 17.53
CA LEU A 52 -8.13 10.34 16.53
C LEU A 52 -6.77 9.78 16.12
N PHE A 53 -6.03 9.16 17.05
CA PHE A 53 -4.77 8.48 16.73
C PHE A 53 -4.99 7.27 15.81
N GLU A 54 -6.04 6.47 16.03
CA GLU A 54 -6.44 5.41 15.11
C GLU A 54 -6.84 5.98 13.74
N VAL A 55 -7.61 7.07 13.70
CA VAL A 55 -7.96 7.74 12.44
C VAL A 55 -6.73 8.23 11.68
N LEU A 56 -5.66 8.65 12.36
CA LEU A 56 -4.40 9.06 11.71
C LEU A 56 -3.68 7.92 10.97
N SER A 57 -3.95 6.65 11.27
CA SER A 57 -3.39 5.52 10.52
C SER A 57 -4.08 5.28 9.18
N LEU A 58 -5.22 5.95 8.92
CA LEU A 58 -6.16 5.68 7.83
C LEU A 58 -6.78 4.28 7.85
N GLU A 59 -6.66 3.54 8.94
CA GLU A 59 -7.37 2.27 9.11
C GLU A 59 -8.69 2.50 9.84
N GLY A 60 -9.81 2.00 9.30
CA GLY A 60 -11.12 2.11 9.95
C GLY A 60 -11.72 3.52 10.04
N TRP A 61 -11.04 4.57 9.55
CA TRP A 61 -11.52 5.96 9.65
C TRP A 61 -12.85 6.21 8.92
N LEU A 62 -13.15 5.42 7.88
CA LEU A 62 -14.44 5.47 7.18
C LEU A 62 -15.58 5.02 8.09
N GLU A 63 -15.36 4.01 8.94
CA GLU A 63 -16.36 3.58 9.93
C GLU A 63 -16.61 4.68 10.96
N VAL A 64 -15.55 5.36 11.41
CA VAL A 64 -15.66 6.54 12.31
C VAL A 64 -16.48 7.65 11.66
N ARG A 65 -16.16 8.00 10.40
CA ARG A 65 -16.89 9.00 9.62
C ARG A 65 -18.37 8.64 9.49
N ASP A 66 -18.67 7.41 9.10
CA ASP A 66 -20.04 6.96 8.83
C ASP A 66 -20.87 6.95 10.11
N VAL A 67 -20.30 6.53 11.23
CA VAL A 67 -20.95 6.60 12.54
C VAL A 67 -21.20 8.05 12.99
N ILE A 68 -20.27 8.98 12.74
CA ILE A 68 -20.48 10.40 13.05
C ILE A 68 -21.64 10.97 12.22
N ILE A 69 -21.68 10.66 10.92
CA ILE A 69 -22.76 11.08 10.02
C ILE A 69 -24.12 10.55 10.49
N ASP A 70 -24.19 9.26 10.83
CA ASP A 70 -25.43 8.57 11.20
C ASP A 70 -25.94 8.97 12.59
N ARG A 71 -25.04 9.08 13.58
CA ARG A 71 -25.44 9.29 14.99
C ARG A 71 -25.47 10.75 15.43
N VAL A 72 -24.68 11.62 14.81
CA VAL A 72 -24.57 13.04 15.20
C VAL A 72 -25.17 13.93 14.13
N GLY A 73 -24.74 13.76 12.88
CA GLY A 73 -25.31 14.44 11.74
C GLY A 73 -24.30 14.65 10.61
N PRO A 74 -24.78 14.91 9.38
CA PRO A 74 -23.94 15.00 8.19
C PRO A 74 -22.98 16.21 8.20
N SER A 75 -23.30 17.31 8.90
CA SER A 75 -22.43 18.48 9.01
C SER A 75 -21.13 18.17 9.76
N GLU A 76 -21.19 17.29 10.75
CA GLU A 76 -20.04 16.93 11.60
C GLU A 76 -19.01 16.05 10.84
N ALA A 77 -19.37 15.52 9.68
CA ALA A 77 -18.41 14.88 8.80
C ALA A 77 -17.27 15.83 8.38
N ILE A 78 -17.51 17.14 8.34
CA ILE A 78 -16.49 18.13 7.98
C ILE A 78 -15.32 18.07 8.96
N TYR A 79 -15.59 17.87 10.25
CA TYR A 79 -14.57 17.75 11.29
C TYR A 79 -13.59 16.61 10.98
N ILE A 80 -14.10 15.39 10.71
CA ILE A 80 -13.25 14.22 10.49
C ILE A 80 -12.47 14.33 9.17
N HIS A 81 -13.07 14.86 8.11
CA HIS A 81 -12.36 15.06 6.84
C HIS A 81 -11.24 16.10 6.97
N PHE A 82 -11.49 17.19 7.68
CA PHE A 82 -10.47 18.21 7.92
C PHE A 82 -9.34 17.69 8.81
N PHE A 83 -9.66 16.92 9.84
CA PHE A 83 -8.67 16.26 10.69
C PHE A 83 -7.80 15.29 9.89
N VAL A 84 -8.39 14.42 9.06
CA VAL A 84 -7.64 13.49 8.21
C VAL A 84 -6.77 14.25 7.22
N PHE A 85 -7.29 15.31 6.59
CA PHE A 85 -6.53 16.13 5.66
C PHE A 85 -5.29 16.74 6.32
N ILE A 86 -5.43 17.42 7.46
CA ILE A 86 -4.28 18.03 8.13
C ILE A 86 -3.37 16.98 8.75
N GLY A 87 -3.92 16.05 9.52
CA GLY A 87 -3.15 15.10 10.30
C GLY A 87 -2.37 14.11 9.45
N TYR A 88 -3.03 13.49 8.48
CA TYR A 88 -2.40 12.50 7.62
C TYR A 88 -1.60 13.15 6.48
N MET A 89 -2.20 14.05 5.70
CA MET A 89 -1.52 14.60 4.50
C MET A 89 -0.40 15.57 4.86
N ILE A 90 -0.53 16.35 5.93
CA ILE A 90 0.49 17.35 6.32
C ILE A 90 1.32 16.84 7.50
N GLY A 91 0.69 16.30 8.54
CA GLY A 91 1.39 15.85 9.75
C GLY A 91 2.36 14.70 9.50
N LEU A 92 1.89 13.59 8.91
CA LEU A 92 2.76 12.44 8.62
C LEU A 92 3.82 12.75 7.56
N THR A 93 3.51 13.58 6.57
CA THR A 93 4.48 13.97 5.54
C THR A 93 5.59 14.86 6.11
N LEU A 94 5.27 15.73 7.08
CA LEU A 94 6.28 16.50 7.83
C LEU A 94 7.20 15.55 8.60
N PHE A 95 6.64 14.57 9.32
CA PHE A 95 7.45 13.59 10.05
C PHE A 95 8.42 12.85 9.12
N VAL A 96 7.92 12.35 7.98
CA VAL A 96 8.77 11.73 6.95
C VAL A 96 9.83 12.69 6.43
N GLY A 97 9.48 13.95 6.20
CA GLY A 97 10.41 14.99 5.76
C GLY A 97 11.55 15.23 6.74
N VAL A 98 11.25 15.32 8.05
CA VAL A 98 12.25 15.49 9.10
C VAL A 98 13.18 14.28 9.19
N VAL A 99 12.65 13.06 9.11
CA VAL A 99 13.46 11.83 9.13
C VAL A 99 14.39 11.76 7.92
N ILE A 100 13.90 12.09 6.71
CA ILE A 100 14.72 12.12 5.50
C ILE A 100 15.81 13.20 5.58
N ALA A 101 15.47 14.39 6.08
CA ALA A 101 16.43 15.47 6.27
C ALA A 101 17.56 15.05 7.23
N ASN A 102 17.19 14.48 8.39
CA ASN A 102 18.14 13.99 9.37
C ASN A 102 19.00 12.83 8.81
N TYR A 103 18.41 11.91 8.06
CA TYR A 103 19.15 10.84 7.41
C TYR A 103 20.17 11.37 6.39
N SER A 104 19.78 12.36 5.58
CA SER A 104 20.68 13.00 4.61
C SER A 104 21.82 13.76 5.27
N GLU A 105 21.55 14.38 6.43
CA GLU A 105 22.53 15.07 7.26
C GLU A 105 23.53 14.08 7.87
N ASN A 106 23.05 12.99 8.48
CA ASN A 106 23.89 11.93 9.04
C ASN A 106 24.74 11.21 7.98
N LYS A 107 24.24 11.09 6.74
CA LYS A 107 25.00 10.57 5.59
C LYS A 107 26.07 11.55 5.08
N GLY A 108 26.03 12.81 5.51
CA GLY A 108 26.91 13.88 5.03
C GLY A 108 26.57 14.37 3.62
N THR A 109 25.39 14.03 3.09
CA THR A 109 24.96 14.42 1.73
C THR A 109 24.05 15.65 1.72
N ALA A 110 23.62 16.15 2.89
CA ALA A 110 22.72 17.28 3.02
C ALA A 110 23.29 18.60 2.44
N LEU A 111 24.59 18.85 2.62
CA LEU A 111 25.25 20.08 2.15
C LEU A 111 25.68 20.01 0.67
N LEU A 112 25.50 18.87 0.01
CA LEU A 112 25.91 18.68 -1.38
C LEU A 112 24.87 19.24 -2.35
N THR A 113 25.35 19.89 -3.41
CA THR A 113 24.50 20.30 -4.53
C THR A 113 23.88 19.09 -5.23
N VAL A 114 22.81 19.32 -5.98
CA VAL A 114 22.13 18.25 -6.73
C VAL A 114 23.10 17.54 -7.68
N ASP A 115 23.98 18.28 -8.35
CA ASP A 115 24.96 17.69 -9.29
C ASP A 115 26.08 16.93 -8.58
N GLN A 116 26.52 17.39 -7.41
CA GLN A 116 27.49 16.64 -6.58
C GLN A 116 26.90 15.31 -6.10
N ARG A 117 25.62 15.28 -5.70
CA ARG A 117 24.93 14.03 -5.35
C ARG A 117 24.82 13.09 -6.54
N ARG A 118 24.41 13.59 -7.71
CA ARG A 118 24.36 12.81 -8.96
C ARG A 118 25.73 12.25 -9.32
N TRP A 119 26.80 13.02 -9.13
CA TRP A 119 28.16 12.55 -9.35
C TRP A 119 28.57 11.43 -8.39
N LEU A 120 28.23 11.54 -7.10
CA LEU A 120 28.49 10.47 -6.13
C LEU A 120 27.70 9.20 -6.47
N ASP A 121 26.44 9.33 -6.87
CA ASP A 121 25.63 8.19 -7.33
C ASP A 121 26.24 7.53 -8.57
N LEU A 122 26.71 8.34 -9.53
CA LEU A 122 27.41 7.84 -10.72
C LEU A 122 28.70 7.12 -10.35
N LYS A 123 29.53 7.71 -9.48
CA LYS A 123 30.77 7.10 -9.00
C LYS A 123 30.50 5.77 -8.30
N GLY A 124 29.43 5.69 -7.50
CA GLY A 124 28.96 4.46 -6.88
C GLY A 124 28.58 3.39 -7.90
N ARG A 125 27.80 3.76 -8.93
CA ARG A 125 27.40 2.87 -10.02
C ARG A 125 28.59 2.37 -10.83
N ILE A 126 29.54 3.25 -11.17
CA ILE A 126 30.76 2.88 -11.89
C ILE A 126 31.62 1.91 -11.06
N LYS A 127 31.72 2.12 -9.75
CA LYS A 127 32.46 1.21 -8.86
C LYS A 127 31.85 -0.20 -8.82
N LEU A 128 30.54 -0.31 -9.00
CA LEU A 128 29.83 -1.59 -9.07
C LEU A 128 29.80 -2.17 -10.50
N ALA A 129 30.07 -1.36 -11.52
CA ALA A 129 30.08 -1.81 -12.90
C ALA A 129 31.27 -2.74 -13.14
N GLN A 130 30.98 -3.97 -13.49
CA GLN A 130 31.98 -4.95 -13.87
C GLN A 130 32.23 -4.91 -15.38
N PRO A 131 33.44 -5.28 -15.83
CA PRO A 131 33.70 -5.43 -17.25
C PRO A 131 32.74 -6.45 -17.86
N LEU A 132 32.37 -6.19 -19.11
CA LEU A 132 31.43 -7.02 -19.85
C LEU A 132 32.08 -8.38 -20.15
N HIS A 133 31.56 -9.45 -19.54
CA HIS A 133 32.06 -10.83 -19.71
C HIS A 133 31.55 -11.49 -21.00
N ILE A 134 31.67 -10.83 -22.15
CA ILE A 134 31.31 -11.43 -23.45
C ILE A 134 32.58 -11.93 -24.13
N PRO A 135 32.71 -13.23 -24.46
CA PRO A 135 33.88 -13.74 -25.16
C PRO A 135 33.96 -13.18 -26.58
N PRO A 136 35.17 -13.06 -27.16
CA PRO A 136 35.35 -12.62 -28.55
C PRO A 136 34.78 -13.64 -29.54
N ARG A 137 34.47 -13.17 -30.76
CA ARG A 137 33.96 -14.02 -31.84
C ARG A 137 34.99 -15.12 -32.18
N PRO A 138 34.60 -16.39 -32.24
CA PRO A 138 35.51 -17.49 -32.58
C PRO A 138 35.92 -17.43 -34.06
N GLU A 139 37.21 -17.51 -34.36
CA GLU A 139 37.75 -17.40 -35.75
C GLU A 139 37.96 -18.76 -36.43
N ARG A 140 38.16 -19.84 -35.66
CA ARG A 140 38.61 -21.12 -36.20
C ARG A 140 37.53 -21.92 -36.93
N ASN A 141 36.30 -21.88 -36.44
CA ASN A 141 35.20 -22.70 -36.92
C ASN A 141 34.04 -21.80 -37.40
N VAL A 142 33.75 -21.83 -38.71
CA VAL A 142 32.68 -21.03 -39.33
C VAL A 142 31.32 -21.28 -38.66
N PHE A 143 31.05 -22.53 -38.27
CA PHE A 143 29.81 -22.89 -37.58
C PHE A 143 29.68 -22.25 -36.19
N GLN A 144 30.77 -22.18 -35.43
CA GLN A 144 30.77 -21.52 -34.11
C GLN A 144 30.62 -20.01 -34.25
N ALA A 145 31.24 -19.41 -35.27
CA ALA A 145 31.07 -17.99 -35.59
C ALA A 145 29.61 -17.67 -35.96
N LEU A 146 28.96 -18.53 -36.76
CA LEU A 146 27.56 -18.36 -37.15
C LEU A 146 26.60 -18.45 -35.95
N ILE A 147 26.78 -19.41 -35.05
CA ILE A 147 25.98 -19.50 -33.81
C ILE A 147 26.20 -18.27 -32.91
N TYR A 148 27.45 -17.81 -32.78
CA TYR A 148 27.75 -16.60 -32.01
C TYR A 148 27.03 -15.38 -32.59
N ASP A 149 27.07 -15.19 -33.90
CA ASP A 149 26.42 -14.07 -34.58
C ASP A 149 24.88 -14.12 -34.42
N ILE A 150 24.28 -15.32 -34.47
CA ILE A 150 22.84 -15.51 -34.22
C ILE A 150 22.47 -15.19 -32.77
N THR A 151 23.19 -15.74 -31.80
CA THR A 151 22.87 -15.59 -30.37
C THR A 151 23.12 -14.18 -29.83
N GLN A 152 24.11 -13.46 -30.38
CA GLN A 152 24.36 -12.06 -30.02
C GLN A 152 23.42 -11.09 -30.73
N HIS A 153 22.68 -11.52 -31.76
CA HIS A 153 21.76 -10.67 -32.49
C HIS A 153 20.62 -10.14 -31.60
N PHE A 154 20.23 -8.89 -31.78
CA PHE A 154 19.21 -8.25 -30.94
C PHE A 154 17.82 -8.93 -31.07
N TYR A 155 17.46 -9.41 -32.26
CA TYR A 155 16.21 -10.17 -32.48
C TYR A 155 16.18 -11.48 -31.67
N PHE A 156 17.29 -12.21 -31.59
CA PHE A 156 17.36 -13.45 -30.80
C PHE A 156 17.16 -13.15 -29.31
N LYS A 157 17.81 -12.09 -28.79
CA LYS A 157 17.61 -11.64 -27.39
C LYS A 157 16.15 -11.28 -27.13
N ARG A 158 15.50 -10.54 -28.04
CA ARG A 158 14.06 -10.19 -27.93
C ARG A 158 13.16 -11.43 -27.99
N PHE A 159 13.47 -12.40 -28.84
CA PHE A 159 12.72 -13.65 -28.95
C PHE A 159 12.77 -14.48 -27.67
N ILE A 160 13.96 -14.61 -27.04
CA ILE A 160 14.09 -15.30 -25.75
C ILE A 160 13.30 -14.58 -24.66
N VAL A 161 13.37 -13.24 -24.60
CA VAL A 161 12.55 -12.46 -23.64
C VAL A 161 11.06 -12.68 -23.87
N PHE A 162 10.61 -12.71 -25.12
CA PHE A 162 9.23 -13.02 -25.47
C PHE A 162 8.80 -14.42 -25.00
N LEU A 163 9.64 -15.44 -25.21
CA LEU A 163 9.37 -16.81 -24.74
C LEU A 163 9.28 -16.89 -23.20
N VAL A 164 10.14 -16.17 -22.48
CA VAL A 164 10.07 -16.10 -21.00
C VAL A 164 8.76 -15.47 -20.55
N ILE A 165 8.34 -14.37 -21.17
CA ILE A 165 7.06 -13.72 -20.86
C ILE A 165 5.89 -14.65 -21.20
N ALA A 166 5.91 -15.33 -22.35
CA ALA A 166 4.88 -16.28 -22.74
C ALA A 166 4.77 -17.46 -21.76
N ASN A 167 5.90 -17.97 -21.25
CA ASN A 167 5.92 -18.99 -20.21
C ASN A 167 5.30 -18.50 -18.89
N CYS A 168 5.63 -17.28 -18.45
CA CYS A 168 5.00 -16.67 -17.28
C CYS A 168 3.49 -16.47 -17.47
N LEU A 169 3.05 -16.09 -18.67
CA LEU A 169 1.63 -15.96 -19.01
C LEU A 169 0.92 -17.32 -19.03
N MET A 170 1.58 -18.38 -19.47
CA MET A 170 1.01 -19.73 -19.43
C MET A 170 0.70 -20.18 -18.01
N LEU A 171 1.49 -19.73 -17.02
CA LEU A 171 1.25 -19.99 -15.59
C LEU A 171 0.15 -19.11 -14.97
N SER A 172 -0.34 -18.09 -15.69
CA SER A 172 -1.44 -17.23 -15.21
C SER A 172 -2.82 -17.87 -15.34
N VAL A 173 -2.95 -18.91 -16.17
CA VAL A 173 -4.18 -19.70 -16.28
C VAL A 173 -4.02 -20.88 -15.31
N PRO A 174 -4.88 -20.99 -14.28
CA PRO A 174 -4.80 -22.06 -13.27
C PRO A 174 -5.07 -23.46 -13.86
#